data_AF-A0A7C7SW42-F1
#
_entry.id   AF-A0A7C7SW42-F1
#
_cell.length_a   1.000
_cell.length_b   1.000
_cell.length_c   1.000
_cell.angle_alpha   90.00
_cell.angle_beta   90.00
_cell.angle_gamma   90.00
#
_symmetry.space_group_name_H-M   'P 1'
#
loop_
_entity.id
_entity.type
_entity.pdbx_description
1 polymer ?
#
loop_
_entity_poly.entity_id
_entity_poly.type
_entity_poly.pdbx_seq_one_letter_code
_entity_poly.pdbx_strand_id
1 'polypeptide(L)'
;MAANSKKLVDNAIKFTEVGKVRTGARLLDADTDQPIMQFDVNDTGIGMTDEQIGNLFQPFVQADSSTTRKFGGTGLGLTISKRLAEMPRGDILAHSTIGRGSTFAVTVTTGPLAGVDMIESLAEVKLETEHGMKSDTTDMPLDCRVL
;
A
#
# COMPACT_ATOMS: atom_id res chain seq x y z
N MET A 1 8.98 9.48 -20.98
CA MET A 1 9.70 8.85 -19.87
C MET A 1 8.71 8.77 -18.71
N ALA A 2 8.02 7.63 -18.54
CA ALA A 2 6.94 7.50 -17.55
C ALA A 2 7.46 6.71 -16.33
N ALA A 3 7.72 7.43 -15.24
CA ALA A 3 7.94 6.83 -13.93
C ALA A 3 6.58 6.39 -13.36
N ASN A 4 6.22 5.13 -13.56
CA ASN A 4 4.96 4.59 -13.02
C ASN A 4 5.24 3.76 -11.76
N SER A 5 5.21 4.44 -10.63
CA SER A 5 5.19 3.88 -9.27
C SER A 5 3.86 3.14 -9.06
N LYS A 6 3.81 1.84 -9.35
CA LYS A 6 2.55 1.07 -9.24
C LYS A 6 2.16 0.84 -7.77
N LYS A 7 0.99 1.35 -7.38
CA LYS A 7 0.34 1.16 -6.06
C LYS A 7 -0.35 -0.20 -6.01
N LEU A 8 -0.58 -0.75 -4.81
CA LEU A 8 -1.19 -2.08 -4.62
C LEU A 8 -2.57 -2.22 -5.28
N VAL A 9 -3.39 -1.17 -5.17
CA VAL A 9 -4.73 -1.12 -5.78
C VAL A 9 -4.66 -1.17 -7.30
N ASP A 10 -3.68 -0.50 -7.92
CA ASP A 10 -3.51 -0.53 -9.37
C ASP A 10 -3.14 -1.94 -9.86
N ASN A 11 -2.32 -2.67 -9.09
CA ASN A 11 -2.00 -4.06 -9.40
C ASN A 11 -3.26 -4.94 -9.29
N ALA A 12 -4.02 -4.81 -8.20
CA ALA A 12 -5.26 -5.57 -8.01
C ALA A 12 -6.25 -5.35 -9.16
N ILE A 13 -6.45 -4.10 -9.60
CA ILE A 13 -7.33 -3.77 -10.74
C ILE A 13 -6.77 -4.36 -12.03
N LYS A 14 -5.48 -4.16 -12.30
CA LYS A 14 -4.84 -4.61 -13.54
C LYS A 14 -4.90 -6.13 -13.75
N PHE A 15 -4.82 -6.91 -12.67
CA PHE A 15 -4.78 -8.38 -12.73
C PHE A 15 -6.14 -9.04 -12.48
N THR A 16 -7.19 -8.24 -12.27
CA THR A 16 -8.59 -8.70 -12.14
C THR A 16 -9.41 -8.22 -13.33
N GLU A 17 -9.40 -9.01 -14.41
CA GLU A 17 -10.16 -8.68 -15.63
C GLU A 17 -11.68 -8.73 -15.39
N VAL A 18 -12.14 -9.79 -14.72
CA VAL A 18 -13.52 -9.96 -14.28
C VAL A 18 -13.50 -10.43 -12.83
N GLY A 19 -14.19 -9.70 -11.95
CA GLY A 19 -14.17 -10.02 -10.53
C GLY A 19 -14.37 -8.80 -9.65
N LYS A 20 -13.75 -8.83 -8.47
CA LYS A 20 -13.87 -7.77 -7.47
C LYS A 20 -12.50 -7.44 -6.90
N VAL A 21 -12.33 -6.15 -6.62
CA VAL A 21 -11.25 -5.64 -5.77
C VAL A 21 -11.91 -5.03 -4.53
N ARG A 22 -11.49 -5.45 -3.34
CA ARG A 22 -11.95 -4.94 -2.06
C ARG A 22 -10.76 -4.37 -1.29
N THR A 23 -10.88 -3.12 -0.88
CA THR A 23 -9.98 -2.53 0.10
C THR A 23 -10.62 -2.54 1.48
N GLY A 24 -9.80 -2.67 2.51
CA GLY A 24 -10.24 -2.64 3.90
C GLY A 24 -9.17 -2.00 4.77
N ALA A 25 -9.59 -1.44 5.89
CA ALA A 25 -8.71 -0.92 6.92
C ALA A 25 -9.20 -1.45 8.28
N ARG A 26 -8.27 -1.85 9.14
CA ARG A 26 -8.57 -2.24 10.52
C ARG A 26 -7.43 -1.83 11.44
N LEU A 27 -7.79 -1.49 12.66
CA LEU A 27 -6.83 -1.30 13.73
C LEU A 27 -6.56 -2.64 14.41
N LEU A 28 -5.30 -3.03 14.51
CA LEU A 28 -4.81 -4.16 15.28
C LEU A 28 -4.23 -3.65 16.59
N ASP A 29 -4.23 -4.48 17.62
CA ASP A 29 -3.64 -4.19 18.93
C ASP A 29 -4.12 -2.85 19.53
N ALA A 30 -5.39 -2.54 19.32
CA ALA A 30 -6.00 -1.26 19.69
C ALA A 30 -5.90 -0.93 21.19
N ASP A 31 -5.85 -1.95 22.04
CA ASP A 31 -5.75 -1.82 23.50
C ASP A 31 -4.30 -1.67 23.99
N THR A 32 -3.32 -1.52 23.09
CA THR A 32 -1.90 -1.38 23.43
C THR A 32 -1.40 0.06 23.23
N ASP A 33 -0.25 0.38 23.81
CA ASP A 33 0.40 1.68 23.62
C ASP A 33 0.97 1.89 22.20
N GLN A 34 0.94 0.86 21.35
CA GLN A 34 1.43 0.89 19.98
C GLN A 34 0.46 0.18 19.02
N PRO A 35 -0.74 0.73 18.79
CA PRO A 35 -1.67 0.17 17.82
C PRO A 35 -1.06 0.13 16.41
N ILE A 36 -1.54 -0.82 15.61
CA ILE A 36 -1.08 -1.02 14.24
C ILE A 36 -2.25 -0.86 13.29
N MET A 37 -2.15 0.10 12.37
CA MET A 37 -3.12 0.24 11.30
C MET A 37 -2.78 -0.73 10.17
N GLN A 38 -3.73 -1.59 9.81
CA GLN A 38 -3.60 -2.52 8.69
C GLN A 38 -4.55 -2.14 7.55
N PHE A 39 -4.00 -2.05 6.34
CA PHE A 39 -4.72 -1.85 5.10
C PHE A 39 -4.62 -3.10 4.23
N ASP A 40 -5.76 -3.65 3.83
CA ASP A 40 -5.81 -4.79 2.93
C ASP A 40 -6.30 -4.40 1.54
N VAL A 41 -5.70 -5.00 0.52
CA VAL A 41 -6.18 -5.01 -0.86
C VAL A 41 -6.39 -6.46 -1.27
N ASN A 42 -7.64 -6.85 -1.47
CA ASN A 42 -8.04 -8.19 -1.88
C ASN A 42 -8.59 -8.16 -3.29
N ASP A 43 -8.06 -8.99 -4.17
CA ASP A 43 -8.50 -9.14 -5.55
C ASP A 43 -8.93 -10.58 -5.83
N THR A 44 -9.74 -10.78 -6.87
CA THR A 44 -10.15 -12.11 -7.35
C THR A 44 -9.56 -12.40 -8.74
N GLY A 45 -8.39 -11.83 -9.02
CA GLY A 45 -7.73 -11.90 -10.31
C GLY A 45 -7.02 -13.23 -10.56
N ILE A 46 -6.06 -13.21 -11.48
CA ILE A 46 -5.34 -14.42 -11.93
C ILE A 46 -4.52 -15.11 -10.84
N GLY A 47 -4.21 -14.42 -9.75
CA GLY A 47 -3.33 -14.91 -8.68
C GLY A 47 -1.86 -15.08 -9.11
N MET A 48 -1.05 -15.59 -8.19
CA MET A 48 0.40 -15.77 -8.35
C MET A 48 0.86 -17.12 -7.79
N THR A 49 1.98 -17.65 -8.29
CA THR A 49 2.68 -18.80 -7.71
C THR A 49 3.54 -18.39 -6.51
N ASP A 50 3.95 -19.36 -5.68
CA ASP A 50 4.83 -19.11 -4.54
C ASP A 50 6.17 -18.48 -4.95
N GLU A 51 6.71 -18.89 -6.11
CA GLU A 51 7.92 -18.29 -6.69
C GLU A 51 7.71 -16.82 -7.07
N GLN A 52 6.55 -16.48 -7.64
CA GLN A 52 6.20 -15.10 -7.96
C GLN A 52 6.02 -14.24 -6.70
N ILE A 53 5.42 -14.80 -5.64
CA ILE A 53 5.30 -14.13 -4.34
C ILE A 53 6.70 -13.88 -3.73
N GLY A 54 7.59 -14.88 -3.74
CA GLY A 54 8.94 -14.75 -3.18
C GLY A 54 9.78 -13.66 -3.87
N ASN A 55 9.52 -13.41 -5.14
CA ASN A 55 10.21 -12.39 -5.94
C ASN A 55 9.49 -11.03 -5.95
N LEU A 56 8.30 -10.93 -5.36
CA LEU A 56 7.38 -9.79 -5.53
C LEU A 56 7.95 -8.46 -5.04
N PHE A 57 8.76 -8.52 -3.98
CA PHE A 57 9.37 -7.35 -3.35
C PHE A 57 10.88 -7.23 -3.60
N GLN A 58 11.44 -8.12 -4.41
CA GLN A 58 12.84 -8.02 -4.80
C GLN A 58 12.99 -6.90 -5.84
N PRO A 59 14.00 -6.02 -5.69
CA PRO A 59 14.33 -5.07 -6.73
C PRO A 59 14.61 -5.85 -8.03
N PHE A 60 13.88 -5.54 -9.10
CA PHE A 60 14.22 -6.10 -10.41
C PHE A 60 15.62 -5.62 -10.79
N VAL A 61 16.59 -6.54 -10.80
CA VAL A 61 17.83 -6.31 -11.54
C VAL A 61 17.41 -6.36 -13.01
N GLN A 62 17.58 -5.24 -13.71
CA GLN A 62 17.18 -5.05 -15.11
C GLN A 62 17.99 -5.98 -16.02
N ALA A 63 17.60 -7.25 -16.08
CA ALA A 63 18.29 -8.30 -16.82
C ALA A 63 17.28 -9.31 -17.38
N ASP A 64 16.17 -8.84 -17.96
CA ASP A 64 15.69 -9.44 -19.21
C ASP A 64 14.55 -8.63 -19.84
N SER A 65 14.67 -8.37 -21.13
CA SER A 65 13.82 -7.43 -21.89
C SER A 65 12.50 -8.05 -22.39
N SER A 66 12.19 -9.29 -21.98
CA SER A 66 11.10 -10.11 -22.54
C SER A 66 9.80 -10.05 -21.71
N THR A 67 9.87 -9.99 -20.38
CA THR A 67 8.71 -9.99 -19.47
C THR A 67 8.08 -8.60 -19.27
N THR A 68 8.88 -7.54 -19.39
CA THR A 68 8.42 -6.14 -19.27
C THR A 68 7.38 -5.76 -20.33
N ARG A 69 7.38 -6.46 -21.47
CA ARG A 69 6.47 -6.17 -22.59
C ARG A 69 5.06 -6.76 -22.44
N LYS A 70 4.89 -7.86 -21.70
CA LYS A 70 3.55 -8.47 -21.47
C LYS A 70 2.81 -7.89 -20.27
N PHE A 71 3.53 -7.40 -19.25
CA PHE A 71 2.91 -6.90 -18.01
C PHE A 71 3.41 -5.52 -17.54
N GLY A 72 4.18 -4.79 -18.35
CA GLY A 72 4.42 -3.35 -18.23
C GLY A 72 4.66 -2.84 -16.80
N GLY A 73 5.87 -3.00 -16.26
CA GLY A 73 6.26 -2.40 -14.98
C GLY A 73 7.75 -2.64 -14.69
N THR A 74 8.40 -1.72 -13.99
CA THR A 74 9.83 -1.82 -13.63
C THR A 74 10.07 -2.66 -12.37
N GLY A 75 9.04 -3.23 -11.74
CA GLY A 75 9.14 -3.90 -10.43
C GLY A 75 9.43 -2.96 -9.25
N LEU A 76 9.82 -1.71 -9.52
CA LEU A 76 10.19 -0.71 -8.51
C LEU A 76 9.01 -0.31 -7.62
N GLY A 77 7.78 -0.32 -8.13
CA GLY A 77 6.59 0.15 -7.39
C GLY A 77 6.37 -0.60 -6.08
N LEU A 78 6.36 -1.94 -6.13
CA LEU A 78 6.19 -2.78 -4.93
C LEU A 78 7.41 -2.74 -4.01
N THR A 79 8.61 -2.62 -4.57
CA THR A 79 9.85 -2.44 -3.80
C THR A 79 9.82 -1.13 -3.01
N ILE A 80 9.35 -0.04 -3.63
CA ILE A 80 9.17 1.27 -2.97
C ILE A 80 8.05 1.20 -1.94
N SER A 81 6.91 0.59 -2.27
CA SER A 81 5.82 0.39 -1.30
C SER A 81 6.27 -0.38 -0.07
N LYS A 82 7.11 -1.41 -0.25
CA LYS A 82 7.73 -2.15 0.86
C LYS A 82 8.63 -1.25 1.70
N ARG A 83 9.57 -0.54 1.09
CA ARG A 83 10.46 0.39 1.81
C ARG A 83 9.69 1.46 2.58
N LEU A 84 8.63 2.00 1.99
CA LEU A 84 7.78 3.01 2.65
C LEU A 84 6.96 2.41 3.80
N ALA A 85 6.53 1.15 3.71
CA ALA A 85 5.84 0.45 4.80
C ALA A 85 6.81 0.08 5.95
N GLU A 86 8.07 -0.21 5.64
CA GLU A 86 9.12 -0.52 6.62
C GLU A 86 9.58 0.72 7.41
N MET A 87 9.55 1.91 6.80
CA MET A 87 9.97 3.19 7.42
C MET A 87 9.22 3.55 8.72
N PRO A 88 7.90 3.29 8.86
CA PRO A 88 7.18 3.43 10.12
C PRO A 88 7.17 2.16 11.00
N ARG A 89 8.17 1.25 10.88
CA ARG A 89 8.17 -0.08 11.53
C ARG A 89 6.99 -0.98 11.16
N GLY A 90 6.35 -0.68 10.04
CA GLY A 90 5.33 -1.52 9.45
C GLY A 90 5.93 -2.62 8.58
N ASP A 91 5.05 -3.34 7.89
CA ASP A 91 5.42 -4.40 6.95
C ASP A 91 4.38 -4.51 5.83
N ILE A 92 4.76 -5.14 4.72
CA ILE A 92 3.87 -5.53 3.64
C ILE A 92 3.93 -7.03 3.41
N LEU A 93 2.79 -7.69 3.54
CA LEU A 93 2.62 -9.11 3.30
C LEU A 93 1.77 -9.33 2.06
N ALA A 94 2.06 -10.39 1.31
CA ALA A 94 1.28 -10.80 0.15
C ALA A 94 0.98 -12.30 0.22
N HIS A 95 -0.29 -12.63 0.06
CA HIS A 95 -0.77 -14.01 -0.10
C HIS A 95 -1.51 -14.09 -1.42
N SER A 96 -1.35 -15.19 -2.17
CA SER A 96 -2.04 -15.35 -3.44
C SER A 96 -2.23 -16.83 -3.76
N THR A 97 -3.23 -17.13 -4.58
CA THR A 97 -3.42 -18.47 -5.13
C THR A 97 -3.84 -18.33 -6.59
N ILE A 98 -3.17 -19.06 -7.48
CA ILE A 98 -3.48 -19.07 -8.91
C ILE A 98 -4.99 -19.33 -9.12
N GLY A 99 -5.62 -18.46 -9.90
CA GLY A 99 -7.04 -18.52 -10.24
C GLY A 99 -8.01 -18.12 -9.12
N ARG A 100 -7.52 -17.72 -7.93
CA ARG A 100 -8.36 -17.23 -6.82
C ARG A 100 -8.12 -15.77 -6.47
N GLY A 101 -7.02 -15.18 -6.93
CA GLY A 101 -6.64 -13.80 -6.67
C GLY A 101 -5.61 -13.66 -5.55
N SER A 102 -5.47 -12.44 -5.03
CA SER A 102 -4.41 -12.09 -4.07
C SER A 102 -4.91 -11.18 -2.95
N THR A 103 -4.23 -11.24 -1.82
CA THR A 103 -4.39 -10.36 -0.67
C THR A 103 -3.05 -9.71 -0.36
N PHE A 104 -3.00 -8.38 -0.42
CA PHE A 104 -1.88 -7.58 0.06
C PHE A 104 -2.28 -6.89 1.36
N ALA A 105 -1.52 -7.10 2.42
CA ALA A 105 -1.73 -6.49 3.72
C ALA A 105 -0.55 -5.55 4.03
N VAL A 106 -0.83 -4.27 4.19
CA VAL A 106 0.15 -3.25 4.61
C VAL A 106 -0.14 -2.90 6.05
N THR A 107 0.87 -2.95 6.90
CA THR A 107 0.79 -2.53 8.30
C THR A 107 1.64 -1.29 8.51
N VAL A 108 1.18 -0.39 9.37
CA VAL A 108 1.89 0.83 9.77
C VAL A 108 1.64 1.03 11.26
N THR A 109 2.68 1.25 12.05
CA THR A 109 2.52 1.63 13.46
C THR A 109 1.95 3.04 13.53
N THR A 110 0.88 3.24 14.29
CA THR A 110 0.24 4.56 14.42
C THR A 110 0.90 5.42 15.50
N GLY A 111 1.68 4.80 16.38
CA GLY A 111 2.02 5.37 17.68
C GLY A 111 0.78 5.41 18.60
N PRO A 112 0.91 5.98 19.81
CA PRO A 112 -0.20 6.09 20.75
C PRO A 112 -1.37 6.86 20.15
N LEU A 113 -2.58 6.30 20.24
CA LEU A 113 -3.81 6.93 19.76
C LEU A 113 -4.56 7.72 20.85
N ALA A 114 -3.98 7.83 22.04
CA ALA A 114 -4.57 8.58 23.14
C ALA A 114 -4.73 10.06 22.76
N GLY A 115 -5.97 10.56 22.81
CA GLY A 115 -6.28 11.96 22.45
C GLY A 115 -6.30 12.24 20.95
N VAL A 116 -6.27 11.21 20.09
CA VAL A 116 -6.53 11.35 18.66
C VAL A 116 -8.05 11.36 18.45
N ASP A 117 -8.56 12.43 17.84
CA ASP A 117 -9.97 12.51 17.48
C ASP A 117 -10.27 11.52 16.35
N MET A 118 -11.05 10.48 16.68
CA MET A 118 -11.46 9.47 15.72
C MET A 118 -12.76 9.88 15.06
N ILE A 119 -12.86 9.63 13.75
CA ILE A 119 -14.11 9.80 13.02
C ILE A 119 -14.93 8.51 13.20
N GLU A 120 -16.05 8.61 13.90
CA GLU A 120 -16.90 7.46 14.24
C GLU A 120 -17.88 7.11 13.12
N SER A 121 -18.11 8.05 12.19
CA SER A 121 -19.02 7.86 11.08
C SER A 121 -18.57 8.57 9.80
N LEU A 122 -18.82 7.94 8.65
CA LEU A 122 -18.66 8.58 7.34
C LEU A 122 -19.50 9.86 7.21
N ALA A 123 -20.57 10.02 7.99
CA ALA A 123 -21.39 11.23 8.02
C ALA A 123 -20.70 12.42 8.71
N GLU A 124 -19.73 12.16 9.59
CA GLU A 124 -18.92 13.17 10.27
C GLU A 124 -17.78 13.67 9.39
N VAL A 125 -17.44 12.94 8.32
CA VAL A 125 -16.58 13.41 7.24
C VAL A 125 -17.34 14.47 6.43
N LYS A 126 -17.53 15.65 7.02
CA LYS A 126 -17.83 16.85 6.24
C LYS A 126 -16.59 17.09 5.39
N LEU A 127 -16.74 16.89 4.08
CA LEU A 127 -15.73 17.27 3.11
C LEU A 127 -15.41 18.76 3.31
N GLU A 128 -14.32 19.07 4.00
CA GLU A 128 -13.64 20.35 3.85
C GLU A 128 -13.12 20.40 2.41
N THR A 129 -14.04 20.71 1.49
CA THR A 129 -13.73 20.97 0.09
C THR A 129 -13.30 22.43 -0.10
N GLU A 130 -12.84 23.09 0.97
CA GLU A 130 -12.35 24.46 0.95
C GLU A 130 -11.12 24.61 1.85
N HIS A 131 -10.03 23.89 1.57
CA HIS A 131 -8.70 24.43 1.88
C HIS A 131 -8.28 25.35 0.74
N GLY A 132 -8.83 26.56 0.74
CA GLY A 132 -8.09 27.71 0.23
C GLY A 132 -6.79 27.81 1.04
N MET A 133 -5.66 27.88 0.33
CA MET A 133 -4.34 28.11 0.92
C MET A 133 -4.39 29.25 1.94
N LYS A 134 -4.34 28.91 3.22
CA LYS A 134 -3.72 29.76 4.25
C LYS A 134 -2.56 28.97 4.82
N SER A 135 -1.37 29.41 4.41
CA SER A 135 -0.09 28.96 4.93
C SER A 135 0.02 29.35 6.40
N ASP A 136 -0.10 28.36 7.29
CA ASP A 136 0.60 28.39 8.57
C ASP A 136 1.35 27.06 8.68
N THR A 137 2.43 26.96 7.90
CA THR A 137 3.43 25.91 8.04
C THR A 137 4.22 26.19 9.30
N THR A 138 3.79 25.59 10.42
CA THR A 138 4.74 25.32 11.49
C THR A 138 5.61 24.17 10.98
N ASP A 139 6.82 24.53 10.58
CA ASP A 139 7.82 23.71 9.90
C ASP A 139 8.21 22.52 10.80
N MET A 140 7.53 21.38 10.63
CA MET A 140 8.00 20.09 11.11
C MET A 140 8.75 19.44 9.94
N PRO A 141 10.09 19.55 9.88
CA PRO A 141 10.83 18.94 8.79
C PRO A 141 10.69 17.42 8.90
N LEU A 142 9.97 16.82 7.94
CA LEU A 142 10.05 15.40 7.68
C LEU A 142 11.46 15.12 7.17
N ASP A 143 12.34 14.63 8.05
CA ASP A 143 13.74 14.33 7.77
C ASP A 143 13.86 13.02 6.97
N CYS A 144 13.20 12.95 5.83
CA CYS A 144 13.29 11.85 4.88
C CYS A 144 14.38 12.19 3.86
N ARG A 145 15.64 11.95 4.20
CA ARG A 145 16.75 12.01 3.23
C ARG A 145 16.64 10.82 2.27
N VAL A 146 16.40 11.12 1.00
CA VAL A 146 16.54 10.14 -0.09
C VAL A 146 18.03 10.05 -0.44
N LEU A 147 18.64 8.89 -0.21
CA LEU A 147 19.96 8.51 -0.73
C LEU A 147 19.83 7.96 -2.15
#